data_AF-A0A1J3DTU8-F1
#
_entry.id   AF-A0A1J3DTU8-F1
#
_cell.length_a   1.000
_cell.length_b   1.000
_cell.length_c   1.000
_cell.angle_alpha   90.00
_cell.angle_beta   90.00
_cell.angle_gamma   90.00
#
_symmetry.space_group_name_H-M   'P 1'
#
loop_
_entity.id
_entity.type
_entity.pdbx_description
1 polymer ?
#
loop_
_entity_poly.entity_id
_entity_poly.type
_entity_poly.pdbx_seq_one_letter_code
_entity_poly.pdbx_strand_id
1 'polypeptide(L)'
;LVPAPRGTGLVAARVPKKLLQFAGIEDVYTSSYGKTKTLGNFVKATFRAISKTYGYLTPDLWFDRALPVAPYQQFSDYLAATGKQHM
;
A
#
# COMPACT_ATOMS: atom_id res chain seq x y z
N LEU A 1 12.08 -0.59 5.47
CA LEU A 1 12.04 0.76 4.87
C LEU A 1 12.22 1.73 6.02
N VAL A 2 13.06 2.74 5.84
CA VAL A 2 13.30 3.76 6.87
C VAL A 2 13.10 5.12 6.22
N PRO A 3 12.32 6.04 6.82
CA PRO A 3 12.15 7.39 6.29
C PRO A 3 13.50 8.08 6.10
N ALA A 4 13.64 8.81 4.99
CA ALA A 4 14.86 9.57 4.69
C ALA A 4 14.55 11.08 4.68
N PRO A 5 15.55 11.95 4.93
CA PRO A 5 15.41 13.39 4.74
C PRO A 5 15.00 13.73 3.30
N ARG A 6 14.29 14.85 3.12
CA ARG A 6 13.87 15.28 1.78
C ARG A 6 15.06 15.51 0.85
N GLY A 7 14.95 15.07 -0.39
CA GLY A 7 16.00 15.19 -1.39
C GLY A 7 17.06 14.08 -1.35
N THR A 8 16.89 13.06 -0.50
CA THR A 8 17.73 11.86 -0.49
C THR A 8 17.48 10.99 -1.73
N GLY A 9 16.25 10.98 -2.22
CA GLY A 9 15.75 10.08 -3.24
C GLY A 9 15.62 8.64 -2.76
N LEU A 10 15.47 7.74 -3.73
CA LEU A 10 15.27 6.31 -3.48
C LEU A 10 16.60 5.55 -3.43
N VAL A 11 17.05 5.25 -2.20
CA VAL A 11 18.25 4.45 -1.92
C VAL A 11 17.86 2.97 -1.84
N ALA A 12 17.71 2.36 -3.01
CA ALA A 12 17.31 0.97 -3.16
C ALA A 12 17.89 0.31 -4.42
N ALA A 13 17.91 -1.03 -4.43
CA ALA A 13 18.22 -1.81 -5.62
C ALA A 13 17.21 -1.55 -6.75
N ARG A 14 17.59 -1.85 -8.01
CA ARG A 14 16.81 -1.53 -9.22
C ARG A 14 15.32 -1.92 -9.14
N VAL A 15 15.04 -3.12 -8.64
CA VAL A 15 13.66 -3.66 -8.59
C VAL A 15 12.80 -2.98 -7.52
N PRO A 16 13.17 -2.95 -6.21
CA PRO A 16 12.44 -2.17 -5.21
C PRO A 16 12.36 -0.69 -5.53
N LYS A 17 13.41 -0.10 -6.12
CA LYS A 17 13.41 1.32 -6.52
C LYS A 17 12.27 1.61 -7.49
N LYS A 18 12.06 0.76 -8.50
CA LYS A 18 10.96 0.95 -9.47
C LYS A 18 9.59 0.77 -8.81
N LEU A 19 9.45 -0.19 -7.90
CA LEU A 19 8.21 -0.39 -7.15
C LEU A 19 7.88 0.79 -6.24
N LEU A 20 8.88 1.34 -5.54
CA LEU A 20 8.73 2.52 -4.68
C LEU A 20 8.37 3.78 -5.49
N GLN A 21 8.90 3.92 -6.71
CA GLN A 21 8.47 4.97 -7.65
C GLN A 21 6.99 4.82 -8.04
N PHE A 22 6.52 3.61 -8.31
CA PHE A 22 5.10 3.37 -8.62
C PHE A 22 4.19 3.64 -7.42
N ALA A 23 4.69 3.44 -6.20
CA ALA A 23 3.98 3.79 -4.97
C ALA A 23 4.00 5.30 -4.66
N GLY A 24 4.70 6.12 -5.45
CA GLY A 24 4.79 7.57 -5.24
C GLY A 24 5.69 7.98 -4.07
N ILE A 25 6.61 7.11 -3.63
CA ILE A 25 7.55 7.44 -2.55
C ILE A 25 8.74 8.20 -3.14
N GLU A 26 9.08 9.34 -2.56
CA GLU A 26 10.18 10.22 -3.01
C GLU A 26 11.50 9.86 -2.33
N ASP A 27 11.50 9.81 -0.99
CA ASP A 27 12.70 9.71 -0.16
C ASP A 27 12.58 8.53 0.82
N VAL A 28 13.43 7.49 0.66
CA VAL A 28 13.45 6.35 1.58
C VAL A 28 14.78 5.61 1.53
N TYR A 29 15.26 5.19 2.71
CA TYR A 29 16.34 4.23 2.84
C TYR A 29 15.79 2.80 2.87
N THR A 30 16.47 1.89 2.17
CA THR A 30 16.12 0.48 2.14
C THR A 30 17.24 -0.39 2.68
N SER A 31 16.86 -1.37 3.47
CA SER A 31 17.73 -2.47 3.90
C SER A 31 16.98 -3.76 3.70
N SER A 32 17.67 -4.78 3.23
CA SER A 32 17.12 -6.09 2.93
C SER A 32 18.06 -7.18 3.44
N TYR A 33 17.48 -8.23 4.02
CA TYR A 33 18.21 -9.40 4.50
C TYR A 33 17.68 -10.66 3.81
N GLY A 34 18.57 -11.62 3.53
CA GLY A 34 18.23 -12.88 2.85
C GLY A 34 18.57 -12.91 1.35
N LYS A 35 17.98 -13.84 0.60
CA LYS A 35 18.30 -14.07 -0.82
C LYS A 35 17.62 -13.05 -1.74
N THR A 36 18.32 -11.95 -2.03
CA THR A 36 17.82 -10.87 -2.89
C THR A 36 17.96 -11.12 -4.40
N LYS A 37 18.67 -12.18 -4.81
CA LYS A 37 18.82 -12.55 -6.23
C LYS A 37 17.52 -13.04 -6.88
N THR A 38 16.60 -13.58 -6.09
CA THR A 38 15.30 -14.08 -6.59
C THR A 38 14.30 -12.93 -6.69
N LEU A 39 14.07 -12.45 -7.90
CA LEU A 39 13.29 -11.24 -8.17
C LEU A 39 11.88 -11.29 -7.57
N GLY A 40 11.12 -12.37 -7.78
CA GLY A 40 9.74 -12.48 -7.31
C GLY A 40 9.61 -12.35 -5.79
N ASN A 41 10.50 -13.00 -5.04
CA ASN A 41 10.52 -12.90 -3.58
C ASN A 41 10.92 -11.50 -3.12
N PHE A 42 11.86 -10.87 -3.81
CA PHE A 42 12.35 -9.54 -3.47
C PHE A 42 11.28 -8.45 -3.70
N VAL A 43 10.53 -8.54 -4.81
CA VAL A 43 9.37 -7.69 -5.08
C VAL A 43 8.30 -7.90 -4.01
N LYS A 44 7.94 -9.15 -3.72
CA LYS A 44 6.92 -9.49 -2.73
C LYS A 44 7.27 -9.00 -1.33
N ALA A 45 8.54 -9.07 -0.94
CA ALA A 45 9.02 -8.53 0.32
C ALA A 45 8.85 -7.00 0.38
N THR A 46 9.17 -6.30 -0.70
CA THR A 46 9.02 -4.84 -0.79
C THR A 46 7.55 -4.44 -0.74
N PHE A 47 6.67 -5.11 -1.50
CA PHE A 47 5.22 -4.87 -1.47
C PHE A 47 4.65 -5.05 -0.06
N ARG A 48 4.98 -6.15 0.61
CA ARG A 48 4.57 -6.41 1.99
C ARG A 48 5.07 -5.35 2.96
N ALA A 49 6.27 -4.82 2.77
CA ALA A 49 6.82 -3.77 3.62
C ALA A 49 6.02 -2.47 3.50
N ILE A 50 5.55 -2.11 2.29
CA ILE A 50 4.69 -0.95 2.06
C ILE A 50 3.29 -1.20 2.64
N SER A 51 2.67 -2.36 2.39
CA SER A 51 1.34 -2.64 2.95
C SER A 51 1.28 -2.55 4.48
N LYS A 52 2.38 -2.92 5.16
CA LYS A 52 2.48 -2.82 6.62
C LYS A 52 2.53 -1.38 7.15
N THR A 53 2.84 -0.38 6.33
CA THR A 53 2.85 1.01 6.81
C THR A 53 1.46 1.48 7.20
N TYR A 54 0.43 1.08 6.45
CA TYR A 54 -0.97 1.39 6.80
C TYR A 54 -1.48 0.60 8.00
N GLY A 55 -0.87 -0.56 8.29
CA GLY A 55 -1.20 -1.35 9.48
C GLY A 55 -0.55 -0.83 10.76
N TYR A 56 0.34 0.16 10.69
CA TYR A 56 0.97 0.74 11.87
C TYR A 56 0.10 1.87 12.44
N LEU A 57 -0.30 1.73 13.70
CA LEU A 57 -1.16 2.71 14.36
C LEU A 57 -0.34 3.86 14.95
N THR A 58 -0.36 5.00 14.27
CA THR A 58 0.27 6.24 14.73
C THR A 58 -0.71 7.05 15.61
N PRO A 59 -0.21 7.95 16.49
CA PRO A 59 -1.06 8.74 17.39
C PRO A 59 -2.14 9.57 16.70
N ASP A 60 -1.92 9.99 15.46
CA ASP A 60 -2.90 10.68 14.62
C ASP A 60 -4.09 9.82 14.20
N LEU A 61 -4.06 8.50 14.43
CA LEU A 61 -5.14 7.57 14.11
C LEU A 61 -5.87 7.02 15.35
N TRP A 62 -5.57 7.54 16.55
CA TRP A 62 -6.13 7.02 17.83
C TRP A 62 -7.55 7.49 18.15
N PHE A 63 -8.04 8.54 17.52
CA PHE A 63 -9.39 9.02 17.81
C PHE A 63 -10.44 8.01 17.34
N ASP A 64 -11.56 7.95 18.05
CA ASP A 64 -12.69 7.12 17.63
C ASP A 64 -13.35 7.71 16.39
N ARG A 65 -13.43 6.91 15.31
CA ARG A 65 -14.27 7.19 14.14
C ARG A 65 -15.35 6.14 14.04
N ALA A 66 -16.60 6.59 13.92
CA ALA A 66 -17.68 5.69 13.52
C ALA A 66 -17.40 5.14 12.11
N LEU A 67 -17.65 3.85 11.92
CA LEU A 67 -17.49 3.21 10.61
C LEU A 67 -18.55 3.76 9.64
N PRO A 68 -18.16 4.23 8.45
CA PRO A 68 -19.13 4.63 7.44
C PRO A 68 -19.89 3.41 6.93
N VAL A 69 -21.10 3.62 6.44
CA VAL A 69 -21.89 2.58 5.78
C VAL A 69 -21.12 2.08 4.57
N ALA A 70 -21.04 0.76 4.39
CA ALA A 70 -20.35 0.18 3.25
C ALA A 70 -21.04 0.63 1.93
N PRO A 71 -20.30 0.98 0.88
CA PRO A 71 -20.90 1.40 -0.40
C PRO A 71 -21.88 0.36 -0.97
N TYR A 72 -21.59 -0.93 -0.80
CA TYR A 72 -22.49 -2.02 -1.20
C TYR A 72 -23.85 -1.96 -0.50
N GLN A 73 -23.88 -1.55 0.76
CA GLN A 73 -25.12 -1.40 1.51
C GLN A 73 -25.87 -0.13 1.07
N GLN A 74 -25.16 0.97 0.83
CA GLN A 74 -25.76 2.23 0.38
C GLN A 74 -26.42 2.11 -1.02
N PHE A 75 -25.80 1.36 -1.94
CA PHE A 75 -26.26 1.24 -3.32
C PHE A 75 -26.92 -0.12 -3.62
N SER A 76 -27.39 -0.83 -2.58
CA SER A 76 -27.96 -2.17 -2.73
C SER A 76 -29.14 -2.20 -3.70
N ASP A 77 -30.07 -1.24 -3.60
CA ASP A 77 -31.24 -1.17 -4.47
C ASP A 77 -30.88 -0.92 -5.93
N TYR A 78 -29.89 -0.05 -6.18
CA TYR A 78 -29.37 0.24 -7.52
C TYR A 78 -28.74 -1.00 -8.15
N LEU A 79 -27.86 -1.69 -7.41
CA LEU A 79 -27.19 -2.90 -7.90
C LEU A 79 -28.20 -4.03 -8.17
N ALA A 80 -29.23 -4.17 -7.34
CA ALA A 80 -30.30 -5.15 -7.54
C ALA A 80 -31.15 -4.85 -8.78
N ALA A 81 -31.40 -3.57 -9.09
CA ALA A 81 -32.15 -3.16 -10.27
C ALA A 81 -31.37 -3.39 -11.57
N THR A 82 -30.06 -3.09 -11.60
CA THR A 82 -29.22 -3.30 -12.80
C THR A 82 -29.04 -4.78 -13.14
N GLY A 83 -28.90 -5.66 -12.13
CA GLY A 83 -28.75 -7.10 -12.36
C GLY A 83 -29.98 -7.78 -12.98
N LYS A 84 -31.18 -7.24 -12.76
CA LYS A 84 -32.43 -7.76 -13.33
C LYS A 84 -32.72 -7.30 -14.77
N GLN A 85 -32.03 -6.28 -15.25
CA GLN A 85 -32.24 -5.71 -16.59
C GLN A 85 -31.48 -6.46 -17.70
N HIS A 86 -30.52 -7.31 -17.31
CA HIS A 86 -29.67 -8.09 -18.24
C HIS A 86 -29.93 -9.61 -18.16
N MET A 87 -31.00 -10.01 -17.47
CA MET A 87 -31.57 -11.37 -17.48
C MET A 87 -32.95 -11.31 -18.14
#